data_AF-A0A1G2U4W6-F1
#
_entry.id   AF-A0A1G2U4W6-F1
#
_cell.length_a   1.000
_cell.length_b   1.000
_cell.length_c   1.000
_cell.angle_alpha   90.00
_cell.angle_beta   90.00
_cell.angle_gamma   90.00
#
_symmetry.space_group_name_H-M   'P 1'
#
loop_
_entity.id
_entity.type
_entity.pdbx_description
1 polymer ?
#
loop_
_entity_poly.entity_id
_entity_poly.type
_entity_poly.pdbx_seq_one_letter_code
_entity_poly.pdbx_strand_id
1 'polypeptide(L)'
;MKLPFWADGAVFGALLVPVALSLKMICPVRVGCFADPFLVVLFAPLVILEWFFGRGAVSVMWEILFLIIFWGGIWTVLAYLYGNIVAYEKRLQNREVI
;
A
#
# COMPACT_ATOMS: atom_id res chain seq x y z
N MET A 1 17.64 10.32 -13.30
CA MET A 1 16.74 11.45 -12.92
C MET A 1 16.18 11.13 -11.55
N LYS A 2 16.22 12.04 -10.57
CA LYS A 2 15.57 11.82 -9.27
C LYS A 2 14.06 11.92 -9.49
N LEU A 3 13.36 10.79 -9.38
CA LEU A 3 11.90 10.78 -9.38
C LEU A 3 11.43 11.58 -8.16
N PRO A 4 10.35 12.35 -8.29
CA PRO A 4 9.82 13.08 -7.16
C PRO A 4 9.20 12.08 -6.17
N PHE A 5 9.40 12.29 -4.86
CA PHE A 5 9.13 11.29 -3.82
C PHE A 5 7.74 10.65 -3.87
N TRP A 6 6.72 11.39 -4.30
CA TRP A 6 5.36 10.89 -4.49
C TRP A 6 5.26 9.82 -5.60
N ALA A 7 6.02 9.96 -6.68
CA ALA A 7 6.06 9.00 -7.78
C ALA A 7 6.79 7.70 -7.38
N ASP A 8 7.88 7.80 -6.60
CA ASP A 8 8.57 6.61 -6.06
C ASP A 8 7.65 5.84 -5.10
N GLY A 9 6.90 6.54 -4.25
CA GLY A 9 5.89 5.92 -3.39
C GLY A 9 4.81 5.19 -4.18
N ALA A 10 4.24 5.81 -5.20
CA ALA A 10 3.21 5.20 -6.04
C ALA A 10 3.69 3.91 -6.74
N VAL A 11 4.93 3.92 -7.26
CA VAL A 11 5.54 2.74 -7.90
C VAL A 11 5.74 1.61 -6.88
N PHE A 12 6.22 1.92 -5.68
CA PHE A 12 6.41 0.94 -4.62
C PHE A 12 5.08 0.32 -4.16
N GLY A 13 4.04 1.15 -4.02
CA GLY A 13 2.69 0.70 -3.69
C GLY A 13 2.08 -0.21 -4.77
N ALA A 14 2.32 0.09 -6.05
CA ALA A 14 1.88 -0.76 -7.15
C ALA A 14 2.61 -2.12 -7.18
N LEU A 15 3.88 -2.15 -6.77
CA LEU A 15 4.70 -3.37 -6.70
C LEU A 15 4.26 -4.33 -5.59
N LEU A 16 3.57 -3.84 -4.55
CA LEU A 16 2.96 -4.67 -3.51
C LEU A 16 1.74 -5.46 -4.00
N VAL A 17 1.08 -5.01 -5.07
CA VAL A 17 -0.12 -5.67 -5.63
C VAL A 17 0.15 -7.09 -6.15
N PRO A 18 1.15 -7.35 -7.01
CA PRO A 18 1.46 -8.71 -7.46
C PRO A 18 1.88 -9.60 -6.29
N VAL A 19 2.55 -9.07 -5.26
CA VAL A 19 2.89 -9.81 -4.04
C VAL A 19 1.63 -10.21 -3.29
N ALA A 20 0.70 -9.29 -3.06
CA ALA A 20 -0.57 -9.57 -2.40
C ALA A 20 -1.41 -10.60 -3.16
N LEU A 21 -1.47 -10.51 -4.49
CA LEU A 21 -2.19 -11.47 -5.34
C LEU A 21 -1.54 -12.85 -5.33
N SER A 22 -0.20 -12.92 -5.37
CA SER A 22 0.55 -14.17 -5.28
C SER A 22 0.27 -14.87 -3.95
N LEU A 23 0.27 -14.10 -2.85
CA LEU A 23 -0.07 -14.64 -1.53
C LEU A 23 -1.54 -15.06 -1.42
N LYS A 24 -2.48 -14.38 -2.11
CA LYS A 24 -3.88 -14.82 -2.19
C LYS A 24 -4.02 -16.18 -2.89
N MET A 25 -3.20 -16.47 -3.90
CA MET A 25 -3.20 -17.77 -4.58
C MET A 25 -2.62 -18.89 -3.70
N ILE A 26 -1.58 -18.59 -2.94
CA ILE A 26 -0.89 -19.57 -2.08
C ILE A 26 -1.68 -19.84 -0.80
N CYS A 27 -2.27 -18.79 -0.21
CA CYS A 27 -2.96 -18.86 1.06
C CYS A 27 -4.39 -18.35 0.92
N PRO A 28 -5.39 -19.23 0.91
CA PRO A 28 -6.77 -18.80 0.82
C PRO A 28 -7.11 -17.92 2.02
N VAL A 29 -7.65 -16.73 1.71
CA VAL A 29 -8.14 -15.69 2.64
C VAL A 29 -9.05 -16.27 3.73
N ARG A 30 -9.61 -17.46 3.53
CA ARG A 30 -10.58 -18.10 4.43
C ARG A 30 -9.99 -18.92 5.57
N VAL A 31 -8.72 -19.35 5.54
CA VAL A 31 -8.27 -20.45 6.44
C VAL A 31 -6.86 -20.34 7.03
N GLY A 32 -6.00 -19.43 6.57
CA GLY A 32 -4.61 -19.38 7.07
C GLY A 32 -3.95 -18.01 7.08
N CYS A 33 -4.20 -17.18 6.07
CA CYS A 33 -3.46 -15.91 5.92
C CYS A 33 -3.81 -14.83 6.96
N PHE A 34 -4.94 -14.96 7.68
CA PHE A 34 -5.28 -14.07 8.81
C PHE A 34 -4.56 -14.43 10.11
N ALA A 35 -3.84 -15.56 10.17
CA ALA A 35 -3.06 -15.91 11.35
C ALA A 35 -1.86 -14.96 11.54
N ASP A 36 -1.38 -14.36 10.45
CA ASP A 36 -0.27 -13.42 10.47
C ASP A 36 -0.77 -11.97 10.48
N PRO A 37 -0.48 -11.17 11.52
CA PRO A 37 -0.98 -9.80 11.65
C PRO A 37 -0.50 -8.87 10.53
N PHE A 38 0.65 -9.16 9.92
CA PHE A 38 1.17 -8.42 8.76
C PHE A 38 0.34 -8.66 7.50
N LEU A 39 -0.17 -9.87 7.32
CA LEU A 39 -0.97 -10.27 6.17
C LEU A 39 -2.40 -9.75 6.26
N VAL A 40 -2.94 -9.63 7.47
CA VAL A 40 -4.23 -8.99 7.72
C VAL A 40 -4.27 -7.58 7.14
N VAL A 41 -3.24 -6.78 7.38
CA VAL A 41 -3.16 -5.39 6.89
C VAL A 41 -3.05 -5.37 5.37
N LEU A 42 -2.30 -6.31 4.78
CA LEU A 42 -2.14 -6.42 3.33
C LEU A 42 -3.47 -6.76 2.63
N PHE A 43 -4.28 -7.64 3.21
CA PHE A 43 -5.55 -8.11 2.65
C PHE A 43 -6.78 -7.29 3.08
N ALA A 44 -6.68 -6.45 4.11
CA ALA A 44 -7.75 -5.59 4.61
C ALA A 44 -8.55 -4.86 3.50
N PRO A 45 -7.93 -4.22 2.50
CA PRO A 45 -8.68 -3.59 1.41
C PRO A 45 -9.57 -4.55 0.62
N LEU A 46 -9.15 -5.81 0.39
CA LEU A 46 -10.01 -6.78 -0.30
C LEU A 46 -11.19 -7.20 0.58
N VAL A 47 -10.99 -7.32 1.89
CA VAL A 47 -12.06 -7.65 2.84
C VAL A 47 -13.12 -6.55 2.83
N ILE A 48 -12.68 -5.29 2.84
CA ILE A 48 -13.56 -4.12 2.76
C ILE A 48 -14.34 -4.16 1.44
N LEU A 49 -13.68 -4.45 0.32
CA LEU A 49 -14.31 -4.56 -0.99
C LEU A 49 -15.38 -5.66 -1.03
N GLU A 50 -15.07 -6.86 -0.53
CA GLU A 50 -16.02 -7.98 -0.43
C GLU A 50 -17.19 -7.68 0.51
N TRP A 51 -16.96 -6.89 1.57
CA TRP A 51 -18.01 -6.46 2.50
C TRP A 51 -18.97 -5.45 1.86
N PHE A 52 -18.47 -4.50 1.07
CA PHE A 52 -19.29 -3.49 0.41
C PHE A 52 -20.10 -4.02 -0.79
N PHE A 53 -19.51 -4.87 -1.62
CA PHE A 53 -20.13 -5.34 -2.88
C PHE A 53 -20.78 -6.72 -2.79
N GLY A 54 -20.57 -7.43 -1.67
CA GLY A 54 -21.06 -8.80 -1.48
C GLY A 54 -20.07 -9.85 -1.99
N ARG A 55 -20.03 -10.99 -1.29
CA ARG A 55 -19.07 -12.08 -1.53
C ARG A 55 -19.19 -12.63 -2.94
N GLY A 56 -18.09 -12.60 -3.70
CA GLY A 56 -18.00 -13.19 -5.04
C GLY A 56 -18.68 -12.38 -6.15
N ALA A 57 -19.26 -11.21 -5.85
CA ALA A 57 -19.81 -10.31 -6.85
C ALA A 57 -18.73 -9.47 -7.56
N VAL A 58 -17.55 -9.36 -6.95
CA VAL A 58 -16.43 -8.58 -7.47
C VAL A 58 -15.57 -9.45 -8.40
N SER A 59 -15.43 -9.04 -9.66
CA SER A 59 -14.50 -9.70 -10.58
C SER A 59 -13.04 -9.47 -10.16
N VAL A 60 -12.15 -10.41 -10.48
CA VAL A 60 -10.70 -10.29 -10.23
C VAL A 60 -10.11 -8.98 -10.76
N MET A 61 -10.58 -8.48 -11.90
CA MET A 61 -10.11 -7.20 -12.46
C MET A 61 -10.40 -6.01 -11.54
N TRP A 62 -11.56 -5.99 -10.88
CA TRP A 62 -11.93 -4.97 -9.91
C TRP A 62 -11.11 -5.07 -8.62
N GLU A 63 -10.80 -6.28 -8.17
CA GLU A 63 -9.91 -6.48 -7.02
C GLU A 63 -8.51 -5.90 -7.29
N ILE A 64 -7.96 -6.16 -8.49
CA ILE A 64 -6.64 -5.65 -8.90
C ILE A 64 -6.63 -4.13 -8.97
N LEU A 65 -7.61 -3.54 -9.66
CA LEU A 65 -7.72 -2.08 -9.77
C LEU A 65 -7.86 -1.42 -8.41
N PHE A 66 -8.70 -1.98 -7.54
CA PHE A 66 -8.88 -1.47 -6.19
C PHE A 66 -7.60 -1.55 -5.37
N LEU A 67 -6.87 -2.66 -5.43
CA LEU A 67 -5.57 -2.82 -4.78
C LEU A 67 -4.54 -1.80 -5.25
N ILE A 68 -4.44 -1.57 -6.57
CA ILE A 68 -3.52 -0.58 -7.15
C ILE A 68 -3.86 0.82 -6.65
N ILE A 69 -5.13 1.20 -6.68
CA ILE A 69 -5.58 2.52 -6.25
C ILE A 69 -5.37 2.70 -4.74
N PHE A 70 -5.73 1.71 -3.94
CA PHE A 70 -5.65 1.77 -2.48
C PHE A 70 -4.19 1.81 -2.00
N TRP A 71 -3.37 0.83 -2.39
CA TRP A 71 -1.97 0.79 -1.98
C TRP A 71 -1.15 1.88 -2.65
N GLY A 72 -1.39 2.17 -3.93
CA GLY A 72 -0.77 3.29 -4.63
C GLY A 72 -1.06 4.62 -3.92
N GLY A 73 -2.32 4.88 -3.56
CA GLY A 73 -2.72 6.08 -2.83
C GLY A 73 -2.04 6.19 -1.46
N ILE A 74 -2.10 5.13 -0.65
CA ILE A 74 -1.49 5.09 0.69
C ILE A 74 0.02 5.36 0.61
N TRP A 75 0.73 4.67 -0.28
CA TRP A 75 2.17 4.84 -0.43
C TRP A 75 2.56 6.20 -0.98
N THR A 76 1.73 6.79 -1.85
CA THR A 76 1.93 8.17 -2.33
C THR A 76 1.88 9.16 -1.17
N VAL A 77 0.88 9.03 -0.29
CA VAL A 77 0.74 9.88 0.90
C VAL A 77 1.89 9.67 1.88
N LEU A 78 2.26 8.43 2.17
CA LEU A 78 3.39 8.09 3.03
C LEU A 78 4.71 8.66 2.50
N ALA A 79 4.98 8.51 1.20
CA ALA A 79 6.20 9.04 0.59
C ALA A 79 6.23 10.58 0.59
N TYR A 80 5.07 11.22 0.42
CA TYR A 80 4.94 12.66 0.56
C TYR A 80 5.24 13.13 1.99
N LEU A 81 4.67 12.47 3.01
CA LEU A 81 4.94 12.77 4.42
C LEU A 81 6.40 12.53 4.78
N TYR A 82 6.98 11.42 4.34
CA TYR A 82 8.39 11.11 4.57
C TYR A 82 9.31 12.17 3.95
N GLY A 83 9.05 12.57 2.70
CA GLY A 83 9.79 13.64 2.05
C GLY A 83 9.75 14.96 2.83
N ASN A 84 8.59 15.30 3.42
CA ASN A 84 8.47 16.48 4.27
C ASN A 84 9.27 16.34 5.57
N ILE A 85 9.19 15.21 6.28
CA ILE A 85 9.94 14.98 7.53
C ILE A 85 11.45 15.10 7.28
N VAL A 86 11.96 14.46 6.22
CA VAL A 86 13.38 14.53 5.84
C VAL A 86 13.79 15.98 5.49
N ALA A 87 12.90 16.75 4.85
CA ALA A 87 13.16 18.15 4.56
C ALA A 87 13.14 19.03 5.83
N TYR A 88 12.32 18.71 6.82
CA TYR A 88 12.30 19.39 8.12
C TYR A 88 13.57 19.10 8.93
N GLU A 89 14.01 17.85 8.98
CA GLU A 89 15.22 17.43 9.70
C GLU A 89 16.48 18.14 9.18
N LYS A 90 16.63 18.23 7.85
CA LYS A 90 17.72 19.00 7.23
C LYS A 90 17.71 20.48 7.60
N ARG A 91 16.54 21.09 7.79
CA ARG A 91 16.45 22.51 8.18
C ARG A 91 16.80 22.72 9.64
N LEU A 92 16.50 21.77 10.53
CA LEU A 92 16.89 21.84 11.94
C LEU A 92 18.40 21.71 12.09
N GLN A 93 19.00 20.73 11.42
CA GLN A 93 20.44 20.50 11.45
C GLN A 93 21.23 21.71 10.91
N ASN A 94 20.68 22.45 9.95
CA ASN A 94 21.31 23.66 9.42
C ASN A 94 21.15 24.90 10.33
N ARG A 95 20.25 24.87 11.31
CA ARG A 95 20.08 25.94 12.31
C ARG A 95 20.99 25.79 13.53
N GLU A 96 21.39 24.56 13.88
CA GLU A 96 22.29 24.31 15.01
C GLU A 96 23.77 24.58 14.66
N VAL A 97 24.09 24.75 13.38
CA VAL A 97 25.46 24.99 12.88
C VAL A 97 25.79 26.50 12.77
N ILE A 98 24.89 27.37 13.22
CA ILE A 98 25.09 28.85 13.31
C ILE A 98 25.11 29.25 14.79
#